data_AF-A0A931FWF3-F1
#
_entry.id   AF-A0A931FWF3-F1
#
_cell.length_a   1.000
_cell.length_b   1.000
_cell.length_c   1.000
_cell.angle_alpha   90.00
_cell.angle_beta   90.00
_cell.angle_gamma   90.00
#
_symmetry.space_group_name_H-M   'P 1'
#
loop_
_entity.id
_entity.type
_entity.pdbx_description
1 polymer ?
#
loop_
_entity_poly.entity_id
_entity_poly.type
_entity_poly.pdbx_seq_one_letter_code
_entity_poly.pdbx_strand_id
1 'polypeptide(L)'
;MTKFLLERIQDWYRNNCDGDWEHGFGIKITTVDNPGWSVEIELQDTALEKAEYSKQYDNGDDDWLFIGIKEGKFTGAGDPDKLNEILRIFLEEVLPSQADASYTYSIYVPVPNTKIPVWKEVTARAVNESVFEITQIDETALQNLKVLYIDDYQKIEMENLRELEYKIGDRVKCKLQTFFEGLGPAVTEKVE
;
A
#
# COMPACT_ATOMS: atom_id res chain seq x y z
N MET A 1 8.81 -18.96 0.89
CA MET A 1 8.94 -18.82 -0.58
C MET A 1 8.96 -17.33 -0.88
N THR A 2 9.94 -16.87 -1.65
CA THR A 2 9.97 -15.49 -2.16
C THR A 2 8.77 -15.30 -3.09
N LYS A 3 7.94 -14.27 -2.87
CA LYS A 3 6.80 -13.94 -3.76
C LYS A 3 7.31 -13.56 -5.15
N PHE A 4 6.51 -13.84 -6.18
CA PHE A 4 6.82 -13.41 -7.54
C PHE A 4 6.64 -11.89 -7.68
N LEU A 5 7.37 -11.27 -8.62
CA LEU A 5 7.37 -9.82 -8.83
C LEU A 5 5.96 -9.22 -9.02
N LEU A 6 5.10 -9.91 -9.78
CA LEU A 6 3.71 -9.51 -9.99
C LEU A 6 2.88 -9.57 -8.70
N GLU A 7 3.15 -10.50 -7.79
CA GLU A 7 2.47 -10.56 -6.49
C GLU A 7 2.91 -9.40 -5.59
N ARG A 8 4.20 -9.04 -5.64
CA ARG A 8 4.75 -7.93 -4.86
C ARG A 8 4.15 -6.58 -5.29
N ILE A 9 4.05 -6.33 -6.61
CA ILE A 9 3.43 -5.09 -7.09
C ILE A 9 1.91 -5.05 -6.80
N GLN A 10 1.22 -6.21 -6.81
CA GLN A 10 -0.17 -6.30 -6.38
C GLN A 10 -0.34 -6.01 -4.89
N ASP A 11 0.60 -6.44 -4.05
CA ASP A 11 0.61 -6.10 -2.62
C ASP A 11 0.82 -4.60 -2.42
N TRP A 12 1.81 -4.00 -3.11
CA TRP A 12 2.06 -2.56 -3.04
C TRP A 12 0.82 -1.77 -3.44
N TYR A 13 0.22 -2.09 -4.60
CA TYR A 13 -1.01 -1.45 -5.07
C TYR A 13 -2.12 -1.57 -4.02
N ARG A 14 -2.38 -2.78 -3.52
CA ARG A 14 -3.41 -3.05 -2.52
C ARG A 14 -3.24 -2.23 -1.25
N ASN A 15 -2.01 -2.06 -0.79
CA ASN A 15 -1.70 -1.36 0.44
C ASN A 15 -1.83 0.16 0.34
N ASN A 16 -1.85 0.72 -0.87
CA ASN A 16 -2.14 2.14 -1.09
C ASN A 16 -3.61 2.41 -1.41
N CYS A 17 -4.45 1.38 -1.62
CA CYS A 17 -5.89 1.58 -1.76
C CYS A 17 -6.55 1.86 -0.40
N ASP A 18 -7.30 2.95 -0.32
CA ASP A 18 -7.91 3.47 0.91
C ASP A 18 -9.34 3.99 0.73
N GLY A 19 -9.96 3.78 -0.44
CA GLY A 19 -11.29 4.28 -0.75
C GLY A 19 -11.27 5.54 -1.62
N ASP A 20 -10.15 6.25 -1.71
CA ASP A 20 -9.98 7.44 -2.53
C ASP A 20 -8.87 7.25 -3.57
N TRP A 21 -7.71 6.70 -3.15
CA TRP A 21 -6.52 6.58 -3.99
C TRP A 21 -6.80 5.80 -5.28
N GLU A 22 -7.51 4.67 -5.21
CA GLU A 22 -7.82 3.83 -6.37
C GLU A 22 -8.76 4.47 -7.40
N HIS A 23 -9.42 5.59 -7.06
CA HIS A 23 -10.32 6.30 -7.96
C HIS A 23 -9.58 7.30 -8.86
N GLY A 24 -8.46 7.85 -8.39
CA GLY A 24 -7.68 8.87 -9.10
C GLY A 24 -6.29 8.41 -9.53
N PHE A 25 -5.72 7.42 -8.85
CA PHE A 25 -4.35 6.98 -9.00
C PHE A 25 -4.26 5.49 -9.35
N GLY A 26 -3.09 5.04 -9.79
CA GLY A 26 -2.88 3.64 -10.13
C GLY A 26 -1.56 3.33 -10.82
N ILE A 27 -1.54 2.16 -11.43
CA ILE A 27 -0.41 1.64 -12.20
C ILE A 27 -0.86 1.48 -13.65
N LYS A 28 -0.12 2.06 -14.58
CA LYS A 28 -0.36 1.95 -16.01
C LYS A 28 0.83 1.28 -16.67
N ILE A 29 0.56 0.22 -17.44
CA ILE A 29 1.56 -0.49 -18.24
C ILE A 29 1.07 -0.47 -19.68
N THR A 30 1.83 0.15 -20.57
CA THR A 30 1.54 0.27 -21.99
C THR A 30 2.76 -0.08 -22.82
N THR A 31 2.58 -0.22 -24.14
CA THR A 31 3.69 -0.29 -25.08
C THR A 31 4.06 1.10 -25.62
N VAL A 32 5.25 1.24 -26.17
CA VAL A 32 5.69 2.46 -26.88
C VAL A 32 5.94 2.17 -28.37
N ASP A 33 6.25 3.20 -29.15
CA ASP A 33 6.39 3.15 -30.61
C ASP A 33 7.69 2.51 -31.08
N ASN A 34 8.80 2.73 -30.36
CA ASN A 34 9.96 1.85 -30.40
C ASN A 34 9.62 0.59 -29.58
N PRO A 35 9.61 -0.64 -30.15
CA PRO A 35 9.09 -1.81 -29.45
C PRO A 35 9.59 -1.90 -28.01
N GLY A 36 8.67 -1.94 -27.06
CA GLY A 36 9.04 -1.79 -25.65
C GLY A 36 7.86 -1.51 -24.75
N TRP A 37 8.17 -1.29 -23.48
CA TRP A 37 7.22 -1.04 -22.41
C TRP A 37 7.35 0.39 -21.89
N SER A 38 6.24 0.93 -21.42
CA SER A 38 6.16 2.11 -20.55
C SER A 38 5.34 1.74 -19.32
N VAL A 39 5.87 2.07 -18.15
CA VAL A 39 5.25 1.87 -16.83
C VAL A 39 5.16 3.22 -16.15
N GLU A 40 3.97 3.58 -15.70
CA GLU A 40 3.71 4.75 -14.86
C GLU A 40 3.08 4.26 -13.55
N ILE A 41 3.63 4.70 -12.41
CA ILE A 41 3.09 4.41 -11.07
C ILE A 41 2.91 5.75 -10.36
N GLU A 42 1.68 6.08 -10.00
CA GLU A 42 1.36 7.26 -9.21
C GLU A 42 1.92 7.10 -7.78
N LEU A 43 2.61 8.13 -7.29
CA LEU A 43 3.22 8.13 -5.96
C LEU A 43 2.55 9.12 -5.00
N GLN A 44 1.68 9.99 -5.52
CA GLN A 44 0.92 10.92 -4.71
C GLN A 44 0.10 10.18 -3.65
N ASP A 45 0.03 10.74 -2.44
CA ASP A 45 -0.65 10.15 -1.28
C ASP A 45 -0.14 8.74 -0.96
N THR A 46 1.18 8.54 -1.12
CA THR A 46 1.88 7.33 -0.66
C THR A 46 3.17 7.70 0.05
N ALA A 47 3.81 6.73 0.71
CA ALA A 47 5.14 6.91 1.27
C ALA A 47 6.21 7.34 0.25
N LEU A 48 5.94 7.25 -1.06
CA LEU A 48 6.86 7.63 -2.13
C LEU A 48 6.57 9.00 -2.76
N GLU A 49 5.62 9.79 -2.24
CA GLU A 49 5.22 11.07 -2.84
C GLU A 49 6.39 12.04 -3.04
N LYS A 50 7.35 12.02 -2.10
CA LYS A 50 8.55 12.89 -2.11
C LYS A 50 9.79 12.22 -2.71
N ALA A 51 9.64 11.03 -3.31
CA ALA A 51 10.75 10.27 -3.83
C ALA A 51 11.43 10.99 -5.01
N GLU A 52 12.75 10.90 -5.07
CA GLU A 52 13.54 11.34 -6.21
C GLU A 52 14.40 10.17 -6.70
N TYR A 53 14.28 9.81 -7.97
CA TYR A 53 15.05 8.71 -8.55
C TYR A 53 15.25 8.90 -10.04
N SER A 54 16.42 8.50 -10.54
CA SER A 54 16.68 8.40 -11.98
C SER A 54 17.73 7.35 -12.28
N LYS A 55 17.54 6.61 -13.38
CA LYS A 55 18.48 5.59 -13.87
C LYS A 55 18.25 5.43 -15.37
N GLN A 56 19.30 5.46 -16.17
CA GLN A 56 19.15 5.30 -17.62
C GLN A 56 20.39 4.69 -18.28
N TYR A 57 20.17 3.95 -19.35
CA TYR A 57 21.17 3.51 -20.32
C TYR A 57 20.50 3.25 -21.68
N ASP A 58 21.31 3.33 -22.73
CA ASP A 58 20.89 3.10 -24.12
C ASP A 58 22.08 2.50 -24.87
N ASN A 59 22.03 1.19 -25.08
CA ASN A 59 23.05 0.42 -25.78
C ASN A 59 22.58 0.05 -27.20
N GLY A 60 21.54 0.71 -27.72
CA GLY A 60 20.91 0.43 -29.00
C GLY A 60 19.48 -0.12 -28.87
N ASP A 61 18.84 -0.36 -30.02
CA ASP A 61 17.40 -0.60 -30.14
C ASP A 61 16.86 -1.78 -29.31
N ASP A 62 17.71 -2.77 -29.02
CA ASP A 62 17.36 -4.00 -28.29
C ASP A 62 17.83 -4.00 -26.82
N ASP A 63 18.49 -2.92 -26.35
CA ASP A 63 18.95 -2.84 -24.96
C ASP A 63 18.97 -1.38 -24.45
N TRP A 64 17.82 -0.92 -23.98
CA TRP A 64 17.66 0.43 -23.45
C TRP A 64 16.65 0.47 -22.31
N LEU A 65 16.89 1.39 -21.37
CA LEU A 65 16.08 1.59 -20.18
C LEU A 65 16.19 3.04 -19.70
N PHE A 66 15.05 3.66 -19.41
CA PHE A 66 14.94 4.99 -18.82
C PHE A 66 13.97 4.93 -17.64
N ILE A 67 14.45 5.24 -16.45
CA ILE A 67 13.68 5.36 -15.22
C ILE A 67 13.81 6.78 -14.68
N GLY A 68 12.70 7.36 -14.23
CA GLY A 68 12.69 8.64 -13.54
C GLY A 68 11.46 8.84 -12.66
N ILE A 69 11.59 9.67 -11.63
CA ILE A 69 10.44 10.19 -10.88
C ILE A 69 10.25 11.66 -11.25
N LYS A 70 9.07 11.99 -11.76
CA LYS A 70 8.68 13.35 -12.15
C LYS A 70 7.20 13.56 -11.86
N GLU A 71 6.86 14.75 -11.38
CA GLU A 71 5.46 15.17 -11.13
C GLU A 71 4.67 14.17 -10.26
N GLY A 72 5.32 13.60 -9.23
CA GLY A 72 4.68 12.62 -8.34
C GLY A 72 4.48 11.23 -8.95
N LYS A 73 5.14 10.91 -10.06
CA LYS A 73 5.03 9.61 -10.74
C LYS A 73 6.38 8.96 -10.94
N PHE A 74 6.47 7.66 -10.62
CA PHE A 74 7.53 6.82 -11.14
C PHE A 74 7.20 6.49 -12.60
N THR A 75 8.16 6.74 -13.49
CA THR A 75 8.07 6.44 -14.91
C THR A 75 9.24 5.55 -15.30
N GLY A 76 8.95 4.50 -16.06
CA GLY A 76 9.95 3.58 -16.59
C GLY A 76 9.63 3.20 -18.02
N ALA A 77 10.58 3.33 -18.93
CA ALA A 77 10.46 2.88 -20.29
C ALA A 77 11.67 2.02 -20.67
N GLY A 78 11.46 0.95 -21.43
CA GLY A 78 12.54 0.06 -21.85
C GLY A 78 12.15 -0.81 -23.03
N ASP A 79 13.13 -1.49 -23.61
CA ASP A 79 12.94 -2.46 -24.71
C ASP A 79 11.97 -3.61 -24.32
N PRO A 80 11.59 -4.51 -25.27
CA PRO A 80 10.56 -5.53 -25.04
C PRO A 80 10.82 -6.46 -23.86
N ASP A 81 12.06 -6.60 -23.40
CA ASP A 81 12.45 -7.47 -22.30
C ASP A 81 12.58 -6.74 -20.94
N LYS A 82 12.39 -5.41 -20.91
CA LYS A 82 12.61 -4.60 -19.69
C LYS A 82 11.42 -4.46 -18.73
N LEU A 83 10.24 -4.98 -19.03
CA LEU A 83 9.09 -4.85 -18.10
C LEU A 83 9.42 -5.37 -16.70
N ASN A 84 10.06 -6.53 -16.60
CA ASN A 84 10.49 -7.10 -15.33
C ASN A 84 11.53 -6.22 -14.64
N GLU A 85 12.49 -5.66 -15.39
CA GLU A 85 13.54 -4.82 -14.83
C GLU A 85 12.97 -3.51 -14.27
N ILE A 86 12.02 -2.89 -14.98
CA ILE A 86 11.34 -1.66 -14.54
C ILE A 86 10.62 -1.89 -13.20
N LEU A 87 9.79 -2.95 -13.11
CA LEU A 87 9.07 -3.28 -11.88
C LEU A 87 10.01 -3.69 -10.74
N ARG A 88 11.13 -4.35 -11.07
CA ARG A 88 12.15 -4.73 -10.09
C ARG A 88 12.84 -3.49 -9.52
N ILE A 89 13.21 -2.51 -10.35
CA ILE A 89 13.81 -1.25 -9.89
C ILE A 89 12.85 -0.52 -8.95
N PHE A 90 11.56 -0.45 -9.29
CA PHE A 90 10.57 0.15 -8.40
C PHE A 90 10.53 -0.54 -7.02
N LEU A 91 10.39 -1.86 -6.98
CA LEU A 91 10.20 -2.63 -5.75
C LEU A 91 11.49 -2.89 -4.93
N GLU A 92 12.64 -2.96 -5.58
CA GLU A 92 13.91 -3.36 -4.94
C GLU A 92 14.90 -2.21 -4.77
N GLU A 93 14.76 -1.12 -5.54
CA GLU A 93 15.65 0.04 -5.45
C GLU A 93 14.90 1.26 -4.91
N VAL A 94 13.79 1.66 -5.56
CA VAL A 94 13.06 2.89 -5.21
C VAL A 94 12.33 2.76 -3.88
N LEU A 95 11.42 1.79 -3.76
CA LEU A 95 10.60 1.60 -2.56
C LEU A 95 11.42 1.57 -1.26
N PRO A 96 12.48 0.74 -1.12
CA PRO A 96 13.24 0.68 0.13
C PRO A 96 14.16 1.88 0.38
N SER A 97 14.55 2.64 -0.65
CA SER A 97 15.50 3.75 -0.50
C SER A 97 14.85 5.14 -0.43
N GLN A 98 13.64 5.28 -0.96
CA GLN A 98 12.95 6.58 -1.11
C GLN A 98 11.68 6.71 -0.27
N ALA A 99 11.20 5.65 0.38
CA ALA A 99 10.01 5.75 1.22
C ALA A 99 10.22 6.71 2.39
N ASP A 100 9.35 7.71 2.51
CA ASP A 100 9.32 8.67 3.62
C ASP A 100 8.91 7.94 4.91
N ALA A 101 9.87 7.75 5.80
CA ALA A 101 9.66 7.06 7.08
C ALA A 101 8.67 7.78 8.02
N SER A 102 8.32 9.04 7.73
CA SER A 102 7.32 9.83 8.46
C SER A 102 5.91 9.74 7.86
N TYR A 103 5.77 9.22 6.64
CA TYR A 103 4.46 9.00 6.05
C TYR A 103 3.73 7.86 6.79
N THR A 104 2.44 8.06 7.05
CA THR A 104 1.63 7.11 7.80
C THR A 104 0.34 6.78 7.09
N TYR A 105 -0.12 5.55 7.29
CA TYR A 105 -1.36 4.99 6.76
C TYR A 105 -2.33 4.75 7.92
N SER A 106 -3.62 4.96 7.67
CA SER A 106 -4.68 4.43 8.51
C SER A 106 -4.94 2.97 8.11
N ILE A 107 -4.76 2.04 9.06
CA ILE A 107 -5.08 0.63 8.89
C ILE A 107 -6.05 0.17 9.97
N TYR A 108 -6.76 -0.93 9.73
CA TYR A 108 -7.88 -1.33 10.58
C TYR A 108 -7.63 -2.68 11.24
N VAL A 109 -7.42 -2.69 12.56
CA VAL A 109 -7.22 -3.93 13.33
C VAL A 109 -8.55 -4.51 13.80
N PRO A 110 -8.77 -5.84 13.70
CA PRO A 110 -9.98 -6.44 14.22
C PRO A 110 -10.02 -6.33 15.75
N VAL A 111 -11.19 -6.00 16.30
CA VAL A 111 -11.44 -6.00 17.75
C VAL A 111 -11.97 -7.37 18.16
N PRO A 112 -11.32 -8.08 19.09
CA PRO A 112 -11.77 -9.41 19.52
C PRO A 112 -13.04 -9.33 20.38
N ASN A 113 -13.71 -10.48 20.54
CA ASN A 113 -14.83 -10.67 21.49
C ASN A 113 -16.04 -9.73 21.32
N THR A 114 -16.23 -9.17 20.13
CA THR A 114 -17.41 -8.38 19.79
C THR A 114 -18.53 -9.27 19.25
N LYS A 115 -19.80 -8.88 19.47
CA LYS A 115 -20.98 -9.60 18.95
C LYS A 115 -21.11 -9.53 17.42
N ILE A 116 -20.42 -8.56 16.83
CA ILE A 116 -20.39 -8.24 15.40
C ILE A 116 -18.94 -7.96 15.01
N PRO A 117 -18.54 -8.15 13.75
CA PRO A 117 -17.21 -7.75 13.29
C PRO A 117 -17.03 -6.23 13.43
N VAL A 118 -16.03 -5.82 14.22
CA VAL A 118 -15.65 -4.41 14.40
C VAL A 118 -14.15 -4.31 14.18
N TRP A 119 -13.74 -3.26 13.49
CA TRP A 119 -12.33 -2.91 13.38
C TRP A 119 -12.09 -1.54 13.99
N LYS A 120 -10.89 -1.36 14.53
CA LYS A 120 -10.42 -0.10 15.05
C LYS A 120 -9.32 0.44 14.14
N GLU A 121 -9.43 1.71 13.80
CA GLU A 121 -8.38 2.43 13.09
C GLU A 121 -7.14 2.60 13.98
N VAL A 122 -5.98 2.33 13.39
CA VAL A 122 -4.66 2.56 13.98
C VAL A 122 -3.76 3.19 12.92
N THR A 123 -2.77 3.95 13.38
CA THR A 123 -1.76 4.52 12.49
C THR A 123 -0.62 3.54 12.33
N ALA A 124 -0.17 3.37 11.09
CA ALA A 124 0.95 2.52 10.76
C ALA A 124 1.86 3.16 9.72
N ARG A 125 3.08 2.64 9.58
CA ARG A 125 3.98 2.98 8.46
C ARG A 125 4.25 1.76 7.61
N ALA A 126 4.46 1.95 6.32
CA ALA A 126 4.89 0.85 5.45
C ALA A 126 6.32 0.43 5.79
N VAL A 127 6.56 -0.88 5.92
CA VAL A 127 7.89 -1.48 6.08
C VAL A 127 8.43 -1.94 4.73
N ASN A 128 7.55 -2.48 3.90
CA ASN A 128 7.80 -2.90 2.51
C ASN A 128 6.46 -2.92 1.75
N GLU A 129 6.42 -3.48 0.55
CA GLU A 129 5.21 -3.53 -0.28
C GLU A 129 4.00 -4.21 0.36
N SER A 130 4.21 -5.09 1.35
CA SER A 130 3.17 -5.99 1.88
C SER A 130 2.97 -5.91 3.39
N VAL A 131 3.85 -5.21 4.11
CA VAL A 131 3.88 -5.18 5.57
C VAL A 131 3.82 -3.76 6.08
N PHE A 132 2.94 -3.54 7.06
CA PHE A 132 2.88 -2.34 7.87
C PHE A 132 3.43 -2.61 9.27
N GLU A 133 3.95 -1.57 9.92
CA GLU A 133 4.28 -1.57 11.34
C GLU A 133 3.39 -0.55 12.05
N ILE A 134 2.67 -0.99 13.09
CA ILE A 134 1.78 -0.12 13.86
C ILE A 134 2.63 0.87 14.65
N THR A 135 2.40 2.16 14.45
CA THR A 135 3.16 3.24 15.10
C THR A 135 2.36 3.93 16.20
N GLN A 136 1.04 3.98 16.10
CA GLN A 136 0.17 4.62 17.08
C GLN A 136 -1.19 3.93 17.17
N ILE A 137 -1.70 3.81 18.39
CA ILE A 137 -3.04 3.31 18.70
C ILE A 137 -3.69 4.33 19.62
N ASP A 138 -4.64 5.09 19.09
CA ASP A 138 -5.36 6.10 19.87
C ASP A 138 -6.40 5.49 20.81
N GLU A 139 -6.94 6.31 21.72
CA GLU A 139 -8.07 5.89 22.56
C GLU A 139 -9.27 5.48 21.69
N THR A 140 -9.99 4.45 22.12
CA THR A 140 -11.15 3.97 21.37
C THR A 140 -12.27 4.98 21.42
N ALA A 141 -12.67 5.48 20.25
CA ALA A 141 -13.82 6.35 20.07
C ALA A 141 -14.62 5.87 18.85
N LEU A 142 -15.93 6.14 18.84
CA LEU A 142 -16.85 5.59 17.83
C LEU A 142 -16.44 5.95 16.40
N GLN A 143 -15.92 7.18 16.20
CA GLN A 143 -15.49 7.65 14.89
C GLN A 143 -14.22 6.97 14.35
N ASN A 144 -13.48 6.26 15.20
CA ASN A 144 -12.29 5.49 14.83
C ASN A 144 -12.63 3.99 14.67
N LEU A 145 -13.92 3.63 14.70
CA LEU A 145 -14.38 2.27 14.47
C LEU A 145 -14.91 2.11 13.05
N LYS A 146 -14.77 0.91 12.51
CA LYS A 146 -15.36 0.50 11.24
C LYS A 146 -16.21 -0.74 11.44
N VAL A 147 -17.34 -0.79 10.73
CA VAL A 147 -18.27 -1.92 10.70
C VAL A 147 -18.62 -2.27 9.26
N LEU A 148 -19.24 -3.42 9.02
CA LEU A 148 -19.63 -3.83 7.67
C LEU A 148 -20.96 -3.21 7.23
N TYR A 149 -21.87 -2.95 8.16
CA TYR A 149 -23.21 -2.41 7.89
C TYR A 149 -23.57 -1.28 8.85
N ILE A 150 -24.30 -0.28 8.39
CA ILE A 150 -24.69 0.87 9.22
C ILE A 150 -25.43 0.47 10.51
N ASP A 151 -26.29 -0.55 10.44
CA ASP A 151 -27.10 -1.01 11.58
C ASP A 151 -26.25 -1.68 12.67
N ASP A 152 -25.00 -2.04 12.37
CA ASP A 152 -24.10 -2.67 13.32
C ASP A 152 -23.58 -1.68 14.37
N TYR A 153 -23.55 -0.37 14.08
CA TYR A 153 -23.17 0.66 15.05
C TYR A 153 -24.00 0.61 16.33
N GLN A 154 -25.30 0.32 16.21
CA GLN A 154 -26.21 0.25 17.35
C GLN A 154 -25.95 -0.96 18.27
N LYS A 155 -25.17 -1.94 17.78
CA LYS A 155 -24.84 -3.19 18.48
C LYS A 155 -23.45 -3.13 19.13
N ILE A 156 -22.72 -2.02 18.96
CA ILE A 156 -21.39 -1.84 19.54
C ILE A 156 -21.50 -1.62 21.05
N GLU A 157 -20.84 -2.49 21.81
CA GLU A 157 -20.73 -2.39 23.26
C GLU A 157 -19.34 -1.83 23.62
N MET A 158 -19.27 -0.52 23.88
CA MET A 158 -18.00 0.20 24.09
C MET A 158 -17.11 -0.39 25.20
N GLU A 159 -17.70 -1.05 26.20
CA GLU A 159 -16.99 -1.70 27.30
C GLU A 159 -16.09 -2.85 26.84
N ASN A 160 -16.45 -3.51 25.73
CA ASN A 160 -15.74 -4.67 25.18
C ASN A 160 -14.62 -4.27 24.20
N LEU A 161 -14.42 -2.98 23.91
CA LEU A 161 -13.50 -2.50 22.87
C LEU A 161 -12.13 -2.04 23.39
N ARG A 162 -11.82 -2.33 24.66
CA ARG A 162 -10.59 -1.84 25.31
C ARG A 162 -9.39 -2.76 25.07
N GLU A 163 -9.63 -4.04 24.85
CA GLU A 163 -8.57 -5.02 24.61
C GLU A 163 -8.36 -5.20 23.11
N LEU A 164 -7.13 -4.98 22.66
CA LEU A 164 -6.68 -5.29 21.31
C LEU A 164 -5.65 -6.41 21.38
N GLU A 165 -5.70 -7.31 20.41
CA GLU A 165 -4.63 -8.32 20.23
C GLU A 165 -3.34 -7.70 19.68
N TYR A 166 -3.41 -6.46 19.17
CA TYR A 166 -2.34 -5.75 18.49
C TYR A 166 -1.80 -4.59 19.34
N LYS A 167 -0.49 -4.34 19.24
CA LYS A 167 0.21 -3.27 19.96
C LYS A 167 1.13 -2.48 19.02
N ILE A 168 1.57 -1.30 19.48
CA ILE A 168 2.60 -0.51 18.80
C ILE A 168 3.87 -1.37 18.61
N GLY A 169 4.44 -1.30 17.40
CA GLY A 169 5.58 -2.09 16.97
C GLY A 169 5.24 -3.45 16.37
N ASP A 170 3.99 -3.91 16.47
CA ASP A 170 3.58 -5.11 15.75
C ASP A 170 3.63 -4.86 14.24
N ARG A 171 4.19 -5.84 13.52
CA ARG A 171 4.18 -5.88 12.07
C ARG A 171 3.01 -6.72 11.59
N VAL A 172 2.32 -6.24 10.56
CA VAL A 172 1.05 -6.82 10.12
C VAL A 172 0.94 -6.82 8.61
N LYS A 173 0.20 -7.80 8.09
CA LYS A 173 -0.30 -7.76 6.72
C LYS A 173 -1.77 -7.38 6.70
N CYS A 174 -2.17 -6.75 5.61
CA CYS A 174 -3.54 -6.31 5.39
C CYS A 174 -4.16 -6.98 4.16
N LYS A 175 -5.48 -7.02 4.14
CA LYS A 175 -6.30 -7.20 2.94
C LYS A 175 -7.18 -5.98 2.76
N LEU A 176 -7.66 -5.75 1.54
CA LEU A 176 -8.72 -4.76 1.36
C LEU A 176 -10.03 -5.29 1.92
N GLN A 177 -10.71 -4.43 2.67
CA GLN A 177 -12.01 -4.67 3.26
C GLN A 177 -12.92 -3.50 2.92
N THR A 178 -14.10 -3.81 2.42
CA THR A 178 -15.17 -2.82 2.29
C THR A 178 -15.89 -2.74 3.64
N PHE A 179 -15.84 -1.57 4.25
CA PHE A 179 -16.61 -1.17 5.42
C PHE A 179 -17.84 -0.38 4.96
N PHE A 180 -18.74 -0.06 5.89
CA PHE A 180 -19.88 0.80 5.61
C PHE A 180 -19.44 2.18 5.09
N GLU A 181 -18.34 2.74 5.62
CA GLU A 181 -17.85 4.08 5.25
C GLU A 181 -17.01 4.10 3.97
N GLY A 182 -16.50 2.96 3.50
CA GLY A 182 -15.56 2.92 2.39
C GLY A 182 -14.64 1.71 2.39
N LEU A 183 -13.69 1.70 1.47
CA LEU A 183 -12.65 0.66 1.37
C LEU A 183 -11.50 0.98 2.34
N GLY A 184 -10.78 -0.04 2.80
CA GLY A 184 -9.52 0.20 3.49
C GLY A 184 -8.73 -1.06 3.85
N PRO A 185 -7.47 -0.90 4.26
CA PRO A 185 -6.59 -2.02 4.63
C PRO A 185 -6.95 -2.57 6.01
N ALA A 186 -7.59 -3.74 6.05
CA ALA A 186 -7.88 -4.47 7.28
C ALA A 186 -6.79 -5.49 7.59
N VAL A 187 -6.28 -5.45 8.82
CA VAL A 187 -5.25 -6.37 9.30
C VAL A 187 -5.77 -7.81 9.32
N THR A 188 -4.96 -8.74 8.80
CA THR A 188 -5.30 -10.17 8.73
C THR A 188 -4.43 -11.03 9.63
N GLU A 189 -3.15 -10.70 9.75
CA GLU A 189 -2.18 -11.48 10.51
C GLU A 189 -1.03 -10.60 11.00
N LYS A 190 -0.42 -11.01 12.12
CA LYS A 190 0.89 -10.51 12.52
C LYS A 190 2.00 -11.18 11.71
N VAL A 191 3.10 -10.46 11.53
CA VAL A 191 4.32 -10.94 10.91
C VAL A 191 5.38 -11.02 12.01
N GLU A 192 6.02 -12.18 12.15
CA GLU A 192 7.15 -12.40 13.06
C GLU A 192 8.42 -11.68 12.61
#